data_AF-A0A354MA41-F1
#
_entry.id   AF-A0A354MA41-F1
#
_cell.length_a   1.000
_cell.length_b   1.000
_cell.length_c   1.000
_cell.angle_alpha   90.00
_cell.angle_beta   90.00
_cell.angle_gamma   90.00
#
_symmetry.space_group_name_H-M   'P 1'
#
loop_
_entity.id
_entity.type
_entity.pdbx_description
1 polymer ?
#
loop_
_entity_poly.entity_id
_entity_poly.type
_entity_poly.pdbx_seq_one_letter_code
_entity_poly.pdbx_strand_id
1 'polypeptide(L)' 'HGGGEGKSPVGRPGPVTPWGKPALGYKTRQKNKRTDKYIVKRRK' A
#
# COMPACT_ATOMS: atom_id res chain seq x y z
N HIS A 1 4.06 -12.18 -9.11
CA HIS A 1 5.33 -11.51 -8.69
C HIS A 1 6.47 -12.48 -8.45
N GLY A 2 6.25 -13.59 -7.72
CA GLY A 2 7.28 -14.59 -7.50
C GLY A 2 7.00 -15.80 -8.38
N GLY A 3 7.93 -16.08 -9.30
CA GLY A 3 7.97 -17.30 -10.10
C GLY A 3 7.06 -17.30 -11.33
N GLY A 4 7.56 -17.98 -12.36
CA GLY A 4 6.98 -18.15 -13.68
C GLY A 4 8.11 -18.26 -14.70
N GLU A 5 8.01 -19.22 -15.61
CA GLU A 5 9.09 -19.57 -16.55
C GLU A 5 9.37 -18.44 -17.57
N GLY A 6 8.51 -17.42 -17.60
CA GLY A 6 8.68 -16.18 -18.36
C GLY A 6 7.97 -15.00 -17.68
N LYS A 7 7.73 -13.92 -18.45
CA LYS A 7 7.03 -12.73 -17.95
C LYS A 7 5.64 -13.12 -17.45
N SER A 8 5.44 -13.00 -16.14
CA SER A 8 4.23 -13.45 -15.47
C SER A 8 3.42 -12.28 -14.91
N PRO A 9 2.07 -12.38 -14.91
CA PRO A 9 1.22 -11.37 -14.29
C PRO A 9 1.42 -11.35 -12.76
N VAL A 10 0.82 -10.36 -12.10
CA VAL A 10 0.94 -10.17 -10.64
C VAL A 10 0.48 -11.40 -9.86
N GLY A 11 -0.57 -12.10 -10.33
CA GLY A 11 -1.09 -13.34 -9.74
C GLY A 11 -1.84 -13.14 -8.42
N ARG A 12 -2.21 -11.90 -8.10
CA ARG A 12 -2.94 -11.47 -6.90
C ARG A 12 -3.94 -10.37 -7.30
N PRO A 13 -5.00 -10.11 -6.50
CA PRO A 13 -5.99 -9.06 -6.79
C PRO A 13 -5.41 -7.66 -6.99
N GLY A 14 -4.19 -7.41 -6.49
CA GLY A 14 -3.45 -6.17 -6.73
C GLY A 14 -1.96 -6.34 -6.40
N PRO A 15 -1.16 -5.30 -6.68
CA PRO A 15 0.26 -5.30 -6.34
C PRO A 15 0.46 -5.29 -4.83
N VAL A 16 1.48 -6.03 -4.37
CA VAL A 16 1.82 -6.19 -2.96
C VAL A 16 3.29 -5.86 -2.74
N THR A 17 3.63 -5.41 -1.55
CA THR A 17 5.01 -5.27 -1.10
C THR A 17 5.66 -6.66 -0.94
N PRO A 18 7.00 -6.74 -0.84
CA PRO A 18 7.68 -8.00 -0.55
C PRO A 18 7.19 -8.70 0.74
N TRP A 19 6.61 -7.94 1.67
CA TRP A 19 6.04 -8.44 2.93
C TRP A 19 4.53 -8.67 2.90
N GLY A 20 3.92 -8.65 1.71
CA GLY A 20 2.51 -9.02 1.51
C GLY A 20 1.47 -7.93 1.79
N LYS A 21 1.87 -6.69 2.11
CA LYS A 21 0.92 -5.57 2.26
C LYS A 21 0.52 -4.99 0.90
N PRO A 22 -0.67 -4.41 0.72
CA PRO A 22 -1.04 -3.76 -0.54
C PRO A 22 -0.09 -2.61 -0.86
N ALA A 23 0.41 -2.56 -2.10
CA ALA A 23 1.36 -1.53 -2.54
C ALA A 23 0.67 -0.24 -3.03
N LEU A 24 -0.61 -0.32 -3.39
CA LEU A 24 -1.38 0.80 -3.93
C LEU A 24 -2.63 1.09 -3.08
N GLY A 25 -2.99 2.36 -2.94
CA GLY A 25 -4.24 2.83 -2.33
C GLY A 25 -4.36 2.67 -0.81
N TYR A 26 -3.45 1.94 -0.17
CA TYR A 26 -3.53 1.68 1.27
C TYR A 26 -2.97 2.85 2.09
N LYS A 27 -3.83 3.51 2.88
CA LYS A 27 -3.41 4.56 3.82
C LYS A 27 -2.67 3.92 4.99
N THR A 28 -1.36 4.13 5.06
CA THR A 28 -0.49 3.60 6.13
C THR A 28 -0.44 4.46 7.39
N ARG A 29 -1.00 5.69 7.35
CA ARG A 29 -1.02 6.58 8.50
C ARG A 29 -1.96 6.05 9.58
N GLN A 30 -1.43 5.86 10.78
CA GLN A 30 -2.22 5.49 11.96
C GLN A 30 -3.35 6.50 12.22
N LYS A 31 -4.54 5.98 12.54
CA LYS A 31 -5.79 6.77 12.62
C LYS A 31 -5.83 7.78 13.78
N ASN A 32 -5.16 7.50 14.90
CA ASN A 32 -5.29 8.27 16.14
C ASN A 32 -3.97 8.94 16.56
N LYS A 33 -3.19 9.46 15.61
CA LYS A 33 -1.96 10.18 15.99
C LYS A 33 -2.32 11.51 16.65
N ARG A 34 -1.63 11.86 17.74
CA ARG A 34 -1.82 13.15 18.44
C ARG A 34 -1.63 14.36 17.53
N THR A 35 -0.83 14.21 16.48
CA THR A 35 -0.56 15.27 15.50
C THR A 35 -1.71 15.51 14.51
N ASP A 36 -2.77 14.69 14.56
CA ASP A 36 -3.94 14.81 13.67
C ASP A 36 -4.64 16.15 13.84
N LYS A 37 -4.65 16.69 15.06
CA LYS A 37 -5.21 18.02 15.36
C LYS A 37 -4.50 19.17 14.66
N TYR A 38 -3.27 18.96 14.19
CA TYR A 38 -2.50 19.99 13.48
C TYR A 38 -2.62 19.88 11.95
N ILE A 39 -3.35 18.88 11.42
CA ILE A 39 -3.52 18.72 9.97
C ILE A 39 -4.78 19.45 9.51
N VAL A 40 -4.59 20.56 8.81
CA VAL A 40 -5.68 21.37 8.25
C VAL A 40 -6.26 20.78 6.96
N LYS A 41 -5.39 20.26 6.07
CA LYS A 41 -5.80 19.64 4.80
C LYS A 41 -4.86 18.49 4.43
N ARG A 42 -5.42 17.38 3.94
CA ARG A 42 -4.62 16.27 3.40
C ARG A 42 -4.27 16.54 1.94
N ARG A 43 -3.02 16.28 1.55
CA ARG A 43 -2.63 16.23 0.15
C ARG A 43 -3.27 14.97 -0.46
N LYS A 44 -3.85 15.12 -1.65
CA LYS A 44 -4.23 13.95 -2.47
C LYS A 44 -2.94 13.28 -2.93
#